data_AF-A0A2E1M5P0-F1
#
_entry.id   AF-A0A2E1M5P0-F1
#
_cell.length_a   1.000
_cell.length_b   1.000
_cell.length_c   1.000
_cell.angle_alpha   90.00
_cell.angle_beta   90.00
_cell.angle_gamma   90.00
#
_symmetry.space_group_name_H-M   'P 1'
#
loop_
_entity.id
_entity.type
_entity.pdbx_description
1 polymer ?
#
loop_
_entity_poly.entity_id
_entity_poly.type
_entity_poly.pdbx_seq_one_letter_code
_entity_poly.pdbx_strand_id
1 'polypeptide(L)' 'MTTLHYRGQAYISQPNSVVKPCVQLTYRQQHYITSRQIVRAEMQEHPTLVYRGVSYVK' A
#
# COMPACT_ATOMS: atom_id res chain seq x y z
N MET A 1 -4.65 -7.19 39.21
CA MET A 1 -4.00 -7.73 38.00
C MET A 1 -4.44 -9.17 37.85
N THR A 2 -5.38 -9.47 36.94
CA THR A 2 -5.94 -10.81 36.75
C THR A 2 -5.27 -11.50 35.56
N THR A 3 -4.61 -12.63 35.80
CA THR A 3 -3.92 -13.41 34.77
C THR A 3 -4.91 -14.28 33.99
N LEU A 4 -4.97 -14.11 32.67
CA LEU A 4 -5.81 -14.93 31.80
C LEU A 4 -5.21 -16.34 31.65
N HIS A 5 -6.01 -17.36 31.91
CA HIS A 5 -5.62 -18.76 31.75
C HIS A 5 -6.49 -19.44 30.69
N TYR A 6 -5.88 -20.23 29.82
CA TYR A 6 -6.60 -21.11 28.89
C TYR A 6 -6.05 -22.53 28.98
N ARG A 7 -6.95 -23.49 29.18
CA ARG A 7 -6.63 -24.93 29.34
C ARG A 7 -5.54 -25.20 30.38
N GLY A 8 -5.58 -24.48 31.51
CA GLY A 8 -4.62 -24.65 32.60
C GLY A 8 -3.25 -24.01 32.37
N GLN A 9 -3.04 -23.33 31.24
CA GLN A 9 -1.82 -22.57 30.97
C GLN A 9 -2.10 -21.07 31.06
N ALA A 10 -1.21 -20.35 31.75
CA ALA A 10 -1.25 -18.89 31.79
C ALA A 10 -0.85 -18.33 30.42
N TYR A 11 -1.62 -17.38 29.90
CA TYR A 11 -1.18 -16.65 28.72
C TYR A 11 0.03 -15.80 29.06
N ILE A 12 1.18 -16.14 28.47
CA ILE A 12 2.37 -15.31 28.54
C ILE A 12 2.19 -14.20 27.52
N SER A 13 1.97 -12.97 28.00
CA SER A 13 2.12 -11.79 27.16
C SER A 13 3.58 -11.72 26.74
N GLN A 14 3.86 -11.81 25.44
CA GLN A 14 5.22 -11.63 24.95
C GLN A 14 5.67 -10.21 25.30
N PRO A 15 6.83 -10.03 25.98
CA PRO A 15 7.35 -8.71 26.23
C PRO A 15 7.58 -8.03 24.88
N ASN A 16 7.01 -6.83 24.75
CA ASN A 16 7.07 -5.90 23.62
C ASN A 16 7.99 -6.37 22.49
N SER A 17 7.34 -6.85 21.43
CA SER A 17 7.94 -7.35 20.19
C SER A 17 9.27 -6.68 19.87
N VAL A 18 10.33 -7.48 19.73
CA VAL A 18 11.56 -7.09 19.03
C VAL A 18 11.13 -6.35 17.77
N VAL A 19 11.43 -5.05 17.69
CA VAL A 19 11.09 -4.21 16.55
C VAL A 19 11.76 -4.85 15.34
N LYS A 20 10.96 -5.56 14.53
CA LYS A 20 11.45 -6.16 13.30
C LYS A 20 11.94 -5.00 12.43
N PRO A 21 13.14 -5.10 11.81
CA PRO A 21 13.58 -4.08 10.88
C PRO A 21 12.55 -3.96 9.75
N CYS A 22 11.86 -2.82 9.68
CA CYS A 22 11.01 -2.50 8.55
C CYS A 22 11.89 -2.29 7.32
N VAL A 23 12.03 -3.33 6.50
CA VAL A 23 12.72 -3.21 5.21
C VAL A 23 11.81 -2.44 4.25
N GLN A 24 12.29 -1.31 3.74
CA GLN A 24 11.59 -0.57 2.69
C GLN A 24 11.57 -1.37 1.39
N LEU A 25 10.38 -1.69 0.91
CA LEU A 25 10.19 -2.34 -0.39
C LEU A 25 10.31 -1.31 -1.53
N THR A 26 11.54 -1.07 -1.99
CA THR A 26 11.85 -0.14 -3.10
C THR A 26 11.30 -0.59 -4.46
N TYR A 27 11.03 -1.89 -4.63
CA TYR A 27 10.48 -2.44 -5.87
C TYR A 27 9.17 -1.75 -6.31
N ARG A 28 8.32 -1.38 -5.35
CA ARG A 28 7.04 -0.69 -5.64
C ARG A 28 7.24 0.73 -6.17
N GLN A 29 8.31 1.41 -5.77
CA GLN A 29 8.58 2.79 -6.20
C GLN A 29 8.96 2.83 -7.68
N GLN A 30 9.82 1.93 -8.14
CA GLN A 30 10.24 1.88 -9.55
C GLN A 30 9.05 1.60 -10.48
N HIS A 31 8.23 0.60 -10.13
CA HIS A 31 7.04 0.25 -10.91
C HIS A 31 6.00 1.38 -10.95
N TYR A 32 5.80 2.09 -9.83
CA TYR A 32 4.87 3.23 -9.80
C TYR A 32 5.36 4.39 -10.67
N ILE A 33 6.68 4.64 -10.70
CA ILE A 33 7.27 5.70 -11.52
C ILE A 33 7.08 5.41 -13.01
N THR A 34 7.39 4.21 -13.47
CA THR A 34 7.23 3.83 -14.89
C THR A 34 5.77 3.87 -15.34
N SER A 35 4.84 3.29 -14.56
CA SER A 35 3.41 3.35 -14.90
C SER A 35 2.90 4.80 -14.97
N ARG A 36 3.36 5.66 -14.07
CA ARG A 36 2.96 7.08 -14.06
C ARG A 36 3.55 7.87 -15.23
N GLN A 37 4.74 7.51 -15.70
CA GLN A 37 5.34 8.10 -16.91
C GLN A 37 4.56 7.72 -18.17
N ILE A 38 4.14 6.46 -18.30
CA ILE A 38 3.34 5.97 -19.42
C ILE A 38 2.00 6.72 -19.49
N VAL A 39 1.26 6.77 -18.38
CA VAL A 39 -0.03 7.49 -18.32
C VAL A 39 0.13 8.98 -18.63
N ARG A 40 1.23 9.60 -18.19
CA ARG A 40 1.51 11.02 -18.54
C ARG A 40 1.75 11.21 -20.03
N ALA A 41 2.48 10.30 -20.67
CA ALA A 41 2.70 10.36 -22.12
C ALA A 41 1.39 10.18 -22.88
N GLU A 42 0.55 9.20 -22.50
CA GLU A 42 -0.77 8.99 -23.08
C GLU A 42 -1.70 10.21 -22.91
N MET A 43 -1.68 10.86 -21.74
CA MET A 43 -2.44 12.08 -21.51
C MET A 43 -1.95 13.30 -22.30
N GLN A 44 -0.67 13.34 -22.69
CA GLN A 44 -0.14 14.40 -23.56
C GLN A 44 -0.62 14.23 -25.00
N GLU A 45 -0.63 13.00 -25.50
CA GLU A 45 -1.12 12.66 -26.84
C GLU A 45 -2.66 12.76 -26.94
N HIS A 46 -3.37 12.47 -25.85
CA HIS A 46 -4.83 12.48 -25.79
C HIS A 46 -5.32 13.39 -24.65
N PRO A 47 -5.42 14.72 -24.91
CA PRO A 47 -5.78 15.70 -23.89
C PRO A 47 -7.25 15.63 -23.44
N THR A 48 -8.09 14.91 -24.20
CA THR A 48 -9.53 14.76 -23.94
C THR A 48 -9.84 13.30 -23.67
N LEU A 49 -10.30 12.99 -22.45
CA LEU A 49 -10.77 11.67 -22.08
C LEU A 49 -12.29 11.60 -22.25
N VAL A 50 -12.78 10.73 -23.13
CA VAL A 50 -14.23 10.49 -23.29
C VAL A 50 -14.61 9.23 -22.52
N TYR A 51 -15.46 9.36 -21.50
CA TYR A 51 -15.95 8.25 -20.71
C TYR A 51 -17.46 8.35 -20.51
N ARG A 52 -18.19 7.27 -20.88
CA ARG A 52 -19.67 7.21 -20.83
C ARG A 52 -20.36 8.40 -21.53
N GLY A 53 -19.81 8.84 -22.65
CA GLY A 53 -20.33 9.99 -23.42
C GLY A 53 -20.02 11.36 -22.80
N VAL A 54 -19.29 11.41 -21.69
CA VAL A 54 -18.83 12.66 -21.07
C VAL A 54 -17.37 12.89 -21.43
N SER A 55 -17.07 14.07 -21.95
CA SER A 55 -15.72 14.51 -22.27
C SER A 55 -15.11 15.23 -21.06
N TYR A 56 -14.01 14.70 -20.56
CA TYR A 56 -13.20 15.28 -19.51
C TYR A 56 -11.96 15.89 -20.13
N VAL A 57 -11.84 17.20 -20.03
CA VAL A 57 -10.64 17.95 -20.39
C VAL A 57 -9.91 18.28 -19.09
N LYS A 58 -8.58 18.14 -19.10
CA LYS A 58 -7.75 18.45 -17.94
C LYS A 58 -7.53 19.94 -17.79
#